data_AF-A0A0D8XUT2-F1
#
_entry.id   AF-A0A0D8XUT2-F1
#
_cell.length_a   1.000
_cell.length_b   1.000
_cell.length_c   1.000
_cell.angle_alpha   90.00
_cell.angle_beta   90.00
_cell.angle_gamma   90.00
#
_symmetry.space_group_name_H-M   'P 1'
#
loop_
_entity.id
_entity.type
_entity.pdbx_description
1 polymer ?
#
loop_
_entity_poly.entity_id
_entity_poly.type
_entity_poly.pdbx_seq_one_letter_code
_entity_poly.pdbx_strand_id
1 'polypeptide(L)'
;MFCMLYENVMKILNLWEFSGESKAVDSTDEEIEAMGFTNMTDEVAIVTKAKENIIFAMSALSEQKRREMSQAKHNLIHKCSFNGKPCDIDKDFIIISDPTFGNCFTFNHNRTDFKSSLRAGPMYGLRVMLFVNASDYLPTSEAVGVRLTIHDKDEFPFPDTFGYSAPTGYISSFGMRMKKMSRLPAPYGDCIADGATSSYIYKGYAYSTEVI
;
A
#
# COMPACT_ATOMS: atom_id res chain seq x y z
N MET A 1 -8.79 22.10 -26.40
CA MET A 1 -8.90 20.66 -26.71
C MET A 1 -8.16 20.44 -28.01
N PHE A 2 -6.96 19.86 -27.97
CA PHE A 2 -6.16 19.57 -29.16
C PHE A 2 -6.03 18.05 -29.27
N CYS A 3 -6.50 17.48 -30.37
CA CYS A 3 -6.21 16.09 -30.74
C CYS A 3 -5.01 16.10 -31.69
N MET A 4 -3.98 15.31 -31.39
CA MET A 4 -3.00 14.90 -32.39
C MET A 4 -3.30 13.46 -32.79
N LEU A 5 -3.32 13.20 -34.09
CA LEU A 5 -3.35 11.87 -34.67
C LEU A 5 -2.06 11.14 -34.30
N TYR A 6 -2.18 10.04 -33.58
CA TYR A 6 -1.07 9.15 -33.23
C TYR A 6 -1.10 7.96 -34.20
N GLU A 7 -0.11 7.87 -35.08
CA GLU A 7 0.01 6.75 -36.02
C GLU A 7 0.55 5.50 -35.30
N ASN A 8 -0.14 4.39 -35.55
CA ASN A 8 0.15 3.06 -35.06
C ASN A 8 1.46 2.51 -35.63
N VAL A 9 2.52 2.42 -34.83
CA VAL A 9 3.38 1.21 -34.70
C VAL A 9 4.07 1.23 -33.32
N MET A 10 3.33 1.02 -32.23
CA MET A 10 3.98 0.50 -31.02
C MET A 10 4.11 -1.01 -31.23
N LYS A 11 5.35 -1.47 -31.45
CA LYS A 11 5.68 -2.89 -31.25
C LYS A 11 5.15 -3.28 -29.88
N ILE A 12 4.39 -4.37 -29.80
CA ILE A 12 4.01 -4.98 -28.52
C ILE A 12 5.32 -5.18 -27.75
N LEU A 13 5.49 -4.43 -26.66
CA LEU A 13 6.59 -4.62 -25.74
C LEU A 13 6.35 -5.99 -25.09
N ASN A 14 7.08 -6.97 -25.58
CA ASN A 14 7.19 -8.27 -24.97
C ASN A 14 7.74 -8.07 -23.55
N LEU A 15 6.89 -8.23 -22.53
CA LEU A 15 7.25 -7.98 -21.12
C LEU A 15 8.50 -8.78 -20.70
N TRP A 16 8.71 -9.96 -21.31
CA TRP A 16 9.86 -10.84 -21.13
C TRP A 16 11.19 -10.27 -21.66
N GLU A 17 11.21 -9.25 -22.51
CA GLU A 17 12.46 -8.57 -22.92
C GLU A 17 12.99 -7.61 -21.83
N PHE A 18 12.15 -7.19 -20.88
CA PHE A 18 12.54 -6.35 -19.74
C PHE A 18 12.81 -7.13 -18.46
N SER A 19 12.32 -8.38 -18.38
CA SER A 19 12.76 -9.33 -17.37
C SER A 19 14.15 -9.82 -17.77
N GLY A 20 15.19 -9.05 -17.40
CA GLY A 20 16.58 -9.45 -17.58
C GLY A 20 16.78 -10.91 -17.16
N GLU A 21 17.62 -11.64 -17.89
CA GLU A 21 17.95 -13.05 -17.67
C GLU A 21 18.17 -13.36 -16.18
N SER A 22 17.10 -13.77 -15.48
CA SER A 22 17.22 -14.38 -14.18
C SER A 22 17.74 -15.79 -14.47
N LYS A 23 19.02 -16.01 -14.17
CA LYS A 23 19.54 -17.38 -14.10
C LYS A 23 18.62 -18.14 -13.15
N ALA A 24 17.93 -19.16 -13.66
CA ALA A 24 17.20 -20.09 -12.82
C ALA A 24 18.19 -20.60 -11.76
N VAL A 25 17.93 -20.25 -10.50
CA VAL A 25 18.66 -20.85 -9.38
C VAL A 25 18.19 -22.29 -9.34
N ASP A 26 19.11 -23.23 -9.49
CA ASP A 26 18.80 -24.66 -9.42
C ASP A 26 18.45 -24.98 -7.96
N SER A 27 17.14 -25.03 -7.67
CA SER A 27 16.61 -25.35 -6.34
C SER A 27 16.47 -26.86 -6.21
N THR A 28 16.91 -27.41 -5.08
CA THR A 28 16.78 -28.84 -4.80
C THR A 28 15.32 -29.26 -4.61
N ASP A 29 15.00 -30.53 -4.88
CA ASP A 29 13.64 -31.07 -4.70
C ASP A 29 13.15 -30.90 -3.24
N GLU A 30 14.05 -31.00 -2.27
CA GLU A 30 13.75 -30.76 -0.84
C GLU A 30 13.37 -29.30 -0.57
N GLU A 31 14.02 -28.33 -1.22
CA GLU A 31 13.68 -26.90 -1.10
C GLU A 31 12.33 -26.58 -1.75
N ILE A 32 12.03 -27.18 -2.91
CA ILE A 32 10.74 -27.05 -3.59
C ILE A 32 9.61 -27.61 -2.70
N GLU A 33 9.87 -28.73 -2.03
CA GLU A 33 8.94 -29.32 -1.06
C GLU A 33 8.77 -28.43 0.17
N ALA A 34 9.86 -27.95 0.78
CA ALA A 34 9.82 -27.08 1.95
C ALA A 34 9.10 -25.75 1.67
N MET A 35 9.25 -25.19 0.46
CA MET A 35 8.53 -24.00 0.01
C MET A 35 7.07 -24.28 -0.39
N GLY A 36 6.65 -25.55 -0.42
CA GLY A 36 5.28 -25.94 -0.72
C GLY A 36 4.88 -25.74 -2.18
N PHE A 37 5.83 -25.83 -3.11
CA PHE A 37 5.56 -25.74 -4.55
C PHE A 37 5.24 -27.09 -5.21
N THR A 38 5.12 -28.17 -4.42
CA THR A 38 4.88 -29.52 -4.94
C THR A 38 3.56 -29.62 -5.70
N ASN A 39 3.61 -30.19 -6.90
CA ASN A 39 2.46 -30.36 -7.79
C ASN A 39 1.74 -29.07 -8.20
N MET A 40 2.36 -27.89 -8.04
CA MET A 40 1.80 -26.62 -8.53
C MET A 40 2.15 -26.42 -9.99
N THR A 41 1.14 -26.33 -10.85
CA THR A 41 1.31 -26.06 -12.30
C THR A 41 0.70 -24.72 -12.73
N ASP A 42 -0.18 -24.16 -11.90
CA ASP A 42 -0.84 -22.89 -12.14
C ASP A 42 0.03 -21.71 -11.69
N GLU A 43 0.31 -20.78 -12.63
CA GLU A 43 1.20 -19.64 -12.38
C GLU A 43 0.67 -18.72 -11.28
N VAL A 44 -0.65 -18.53 -11.19
CA VAL A 44 -1.28 -17.68 -10.16
C VAL A 44 -1.10 -18.31 -8.78
N ALA A 45 -1.30 -19.62 -8.67
CA ALA A 45 -1.08 -20.37 -7.44
C ALA A 45 0.40 -20.31 -7.01
N ILE A 46 1.33 -20.48 -7.96
CA ILE A 46 2.78 -20.38 -7.70
C ILE A 46 3.14 -18.99 -7.19
N VAL A 47 2.68 -17.91 -7.86
CA VAL A 47 2.93 -16.53 -7.42
C VAL A 47 2.34 -16.26 -6.03
N THR A 48 1.14 -16.76 -5.76
CA THR A 48 0.49 -16.62 -4.45
C THR A 48 1.32 -17.31 -3.36
N LYS A 49 1.77 -18.55 -3.62
CA LYS A 49 2.59 -19.29 -2.67
C LYS A 49 3.95 -18.63 -2.44
N ALA A 50 4.56 -18.10 -3.51
CA ALA A 50 5.80 -17.37 -3.42
C ALA A 50 5.66 -16.10 -2.56
N LYS A 51 4.55 -15.35 -2.69
CA LYS A 51 4.24 -14.21 -1.82
C LYS A 51 4.15 -14.62 -0.34
N GLU A 52 3.44 -15.70 -0.03
CA GLU A 52 3.34 -16.22 1.34
C GLU A 52 4.72 -16.56 1.93
N ASN A 53 5.55 -17.26 1.16
CA ASN A 53 6.90 -17.64 1.59
C ASN A 53 7.79 -16.41 1.82
N ILE A 54 7.67 -15.37 1.00
CA ILE A 54 8.37 -14.09 1.20
C ILE A 54 7.91 -13.43 2.50
N ILE A 55 6.60 -13.34 2.74
CA ILE A 55 6.06 -12.76 3.99
C ILE A 55 6.59 -13.52 5.20
N PHE A 56 6.58 -14.86 5.14
CA PHE A 56 7.11 -15.72 6.19
C PHE A 56 8.61 -15.49 6.43
N ALA A 57 9.42 -15.47 5.37
CA ALA A 57 10.86 -15.20 5.48
C ALA A 57 11.15 -13.80 6.05
N MET A 58 10.40 -12.79 5.61
CA MET A 58 10.54 -11.42 6.10
C MET A 58 10.13 -11.29 7.57
N SER A 59 9.18 -12.10 8.05
CA SER A 59 8.73 -12.09 9.45
C SER A 59 9.83 -12.50 10.44
N ALA A 60 10.85 -13.24 9.99
CA ALA A 60 12.00 -13.62 10.80
C ALA A 60 13.00 -12.45 11.00
N LEU A 61 12.86 -11.35 10.26
CA LEU A 61 13.73 -10.18 10.34
C LEU A 61 13.18 -9.12 11.32
N SER A 62 14.09 -8.34 11.91
CA SER A 62 13.72 -7.20 12.75
C SER A 62 12.97 -6.14 11.94
N GLU A 63 12.09 -5.38 12.59
CA GLU A 63 11.34 -4.29 11.95
C GLU A 63 12.26 -3.25 11.29
N GLN A 64 13.37 -2.90 11.95
CA GLN A 64 14.37 -2.00 11.38
C GLN A 64 14.94 -2.57 10.08
N LYS A 65 15.30 -3.86 10.06
CA LYS A 65 15.88 -4.46 8.87
C LYS A 65 14.88 -4.51 7.71
N ARG A 66 13.62 -4.83 8.00
CA ARG A 66 12.53 -4.79 7.01
C ARG A 66 12.36 -3.38 6.43
N ARG A 67 12.42 -2.34 7.27
CA ARG A 67 12.34 -0.94 6.83
C ARG A 67 13.49 -0.52 5.94
N GLU A 68 14.71 -0.94 6.25
CA GLU A 68 15.92 -0.66 5.46
C GLU A 68 15.90 -1.36 4.09
N MET A 69 15.29 -2.54 4.01
CA MET A 69 15.18 -3.32 2.76
C MET A 69 14.02 -2.85 1.86
N SER A 70 13.08 -2.08 2.40
CA SER A 70 11.93 -1.58 1.64
C SER A 70 12.18 -0.18 1.07
N GLN A 71 11.22 0.34 0.32
CA GLN A 71 11.33 1.62 -0.37
C GLN A 71 11.52 2.78 0.62
N ALA A 72 12.45 3.69 0.30
CA ALA A 72 12.71 4.88 1.09
C ALA A 72 11.70 6.00 0.79
N LYS A 73 11.42 6.84 1.79
CA LYS A 73 10.43 7.92 1.69
C LYS A 73 10.65 8.85 0.49
N HIS A 74 11.88 9.33 0.32
CA HIS A 74 12.26 10.26 -0.75
C HIS A 74 12.42 9.58 -2.12
N ASN A 75 12.49 8.25 -2.18
CA ASN A 75 12.49 7.52 -3.44
C ASN A 75 11.07 7.41 -4.01
N LEU A 76 10.06 7.27 -3.14
CA LEU A 76 8.66 7.19 -3.56
C LEU A 76 8.02 8.57 -3.69
N ILE A 77 8.17 9.45 -2.70
CA ILE A 77 7.47 10.74 -2.64
C ILE A 77 8.40 11.86 -3.11
N HIS A 78 8.20 12.34 -4.34
CA HIS A 78 9.05 13.41 -4.91
C HIS A 78 8.51 14.81 -4.65
N LYS A 79 7.19 14.99 -4.71
CA LYS A 79 6.54 16.28 -4.43
C LYS A 79 5.28 16.06 -3.62
N CYS A 80 4.99 16.99 -2.71
CA CYS A 80 3.76 17.02 -1.94
C CYS A 80 3.24 18.45 -1.82
N SER A 81 1.93 18.61 -1.97
CA SER A 81 1.20 19.82 -1.66
C SER A 81 -0.09 19.48 -0.94
N PHE A 82 -0.44 20.24 0.08
CA PHE A 82 -1.74 20.17 0.75
C PHE A 82 -2.30 21.58 0.90
N ASN A 83 -3.56 21.79 0.52
CA ASN A 83 -4.21 23.09 0.59
C ASN A 83 -3.42 24.22 -0.12
N GLY A 84 -2.86 23.92 -1.30
CA GLY A 84 -2.04 24.83 -2.09
C GLY A 84 -0.67 25.19 -1.49
N LYS A 85 -0.25 24.56 -0.39
CA LYS A 85 1.06 24.77 0.25
C LYS A 85 1.93 23.52 0.16
N PRO A 86 3.25 23.66 -0.04
CA PRO A 86 4.16 22.52 -0.03
C PRO A 86 4.13 21.83 1.35
N CYS A 87 4.14 20.50 1.34
CA CYS A 87 4.27 19.70 2.57
C CYS A 87 5.76 19.55 2.95
N ASP A 88 6.02 19.28 4.23
CA ASP A 88 7.33 18.82 4.69
C ASP A 88 7.32 17.28 4.65
N ILE A 89 7.97 16.66 3.65
CA ILE A 89 7.91 15.20 3.46
C ILE A 89 8.44 14.44 4.69
N ASP A 90 9.47 14.97 5.36
CA ASP A 90 10.08 14.30 6.50
C ASP A 90 9.18 14.34 7.74
N LYS A 91 8.49 15.46 7.97
CA LYS A 91 7.62 15.65 9.15
C LYS A 91 6.17 15.27 8.94
N ASP A 92 5.63 15.46 7.75
CA ASP A 92 4.20 15.29 7.47
C ASP A 92 3.83 13.82 7.17
N PHE A 93 4.82 12.96 6.94
CA PHE A 93 4.65 11.53 6.68
C PHE A 93 5.41 10.68 7.69
N ILE A 94 4.75 9.65 8.23
CA ILE A 94 5.39 8.58 9.01
C ILE A 94 5.45 7.27 8.24
N ILE A 95 6.35 6.39 8.64
CA ILE A 95 6.48 5.04 8.08
C ILE A 95 5.63 4.08 8.91
N ILE A 96 4.74 3.35 8.24
CA ILE A 96 4.03 2.19 8.78
C ILE A 96 4.51 0.99 7.98
N SER A 97 5.00 -0.05 8.66
CA SER A 97 5.52 -1.24 7.99
C SER A 97 4.40 -2.26 7.82
N ASP A 98 4.06 -2.52 6.56
CA ASP A 98 3.09 -3.51 6.15
C ASP A 98 3.80 -4.79 5.68
N PRO A 99 3.38 -6.00 6.11
CA PRO A 99 4.02 -7.25 5.70
C PRO A 99 3.91 -7.52 4.19
N THR A 100 2.83 -7.07 3.55
CA THR A 100 2.52 -7.31 2.14
C THR A 100 3.15 -6.25 1.24
N PHE A 101 3.07 -4.96 1.63
CA PHE A 101 3.51 -3.84 0.80
C PHE A 101 4.81 -3.17 1.24
N GLY A 102 5.40 -3.58 2.37
CA GLY A 102 6.62 -2.98 2.90
C GLY A 102 6.38 -1.63 3.57
N ASN A 103 7.19 -0.62 3.25
CA ASN A 103 7.08 0.71 3.85
C ASN A 103 5.89 1.48 3.24
N CYS A 104 4.85 1.70 4.04
CA CYS A 104 3.78 2.63 3.75
C CYS A 104 4.05 4.00 4.39
N PHE A 105 3.61 5.07 3.73
CA PHE A 105 3.83 6.45 4.19
C PHE A 105 2.50 7.15 4.46
N THR A 106 2.22 7.44 5.73
CA THR A 106 0.93 8.00 6.15
C THR A 106 1.04 9.50 6.36
N PHE A 107 0.30 10.25 5.54
CA PHE A 107 0.13 11.69 5.68
C PHE A 107 -0.85 12.04 6.82
N ASN A 108 -0.69 13.21 7.45
CA ASN A 108 -1.61 13.71 8.48
C ASN A 108 -1.81 12.75 9.67
N HIS A 109 -0.76 12.01 10.01
CA HIS A 109 -0.78 11.00 11.08
C HIS A 109 -0.85 11.61 12.50
N ASN A 110 -0.42 12.86 12.67
CA ASN A 110 -0.32 13.47 13.98
C ASN A 110 -1.72 13.75 14.55
N ARG A 111 -1.99 13.25 15.76
CA ARG A 111 -3.29 13.42 16.46
C ARG A 111 -3.42 14.77 17.17
N THR A 112 -2.34 15.53 17.31
CA THR A 112 -2.38 16.87 17.91
C THR A 112 -2.37 17.96 16.85
N ASP A 113 -1.71 17.74 15.71
CA ASP A 113 -1.67 18.67 14.58
C ASP A 113 -2.59 18.19 13.45
N PHE A 114 -3.73 18.87 13.28
CA PHE A 114 -4.73 18.51 12.28
C PHE A 114 -4.59 19.33 11.01
N LYS A 115 -4.14 18.68 9.94
CA LYS A 115 -4.25 19.23 8.59
C LYS A 115 -5.65 18.96 8.05
N SER A 116 -6.45 20.01 7.90
CA SER A 116 -7.81 19.96 7.36
C SER A 116 -7.97 20.95 6.19
N SER A 117 -8.93 20.66 5.31
CA SER A 117 -9.31 21.56 4.22
C SER A 117 -10.77 21.95 4.34
N LEU A 118 -11.05 23.24 4.25
CA LEU A 118 -12.40 23.81 4.29
C LEU A 118 -13.06 23.87 2.91
N ARG A 119 -12.29 23.67 1.84
CA ARG A 119 -12.76 23.80 0.45
C ARG A 119 -12.59 22.49 -0.28
N ALA A 120 -13.65 22.07 -0.95
CA ALA A 120 -13.57 20.97 -1.89
C ALA A 120 -12.79 21.39 -3.15
N GLY A 121 -12.09 20.44 -3.75
CA GLY A 121 -11.41 20.61 -5.03
C GLY A 121 -9.98 20.09 -5.03
N PRO A 122 -9.44 19.70 -6.21
CA PRO A 122 -8.14 19.04 -6.32
C PRO A 122 -6.95 19.93 -5.92
N MET A 123 -7.13 21.25 -5.89
CA MET A 123 -6.09 22.19 -5.44
C MET A 123 -6.01 22.33 -3.93
N TYR A 124 -7.10 22.01 -3.22
CA TYR A 124 -7.20 22.18 -1.77
C TYR A 124 -7.00 20.86 -1.00
N GLY A 125 -6.96 19.73 -1.70
CA GLY A 125 -6.67 18.42 -1.13
C GLY A 125 -5.18 18.09 -1.06
N LEU A 126 -4.88 16.84 -0.72
CA LEU A 126 -3.54 16.28 -0.82
C LEU A 126 -3.22 15.98 -2.28
N ARG A 127 -2.10 16.50 -2.76
CA ARG A 127 -1.57 16.25 -4.10
C ARG A 127 -0.13 15.81 -3.97
N VAL A 128 0.14 14.59 -4.40
CA VAL A 128 1.47 13.99 -4.36
C VAL A 128 1.93 13.63 -5.78
N MET A 129 3.22 13.75 -6.01
CA MET A 129 3.90 13.19 -7.19
C MET A 129 4.76 12.05 -6.70
N LEU A 130 4.41 10.84 -7.13
CA LEU A 130 5.08 9.62 -6.73
C LEU A 130 5.94 9.11 -7.87
N PHE A 131 7.11 8.59 -7.53
CA PHE A 131 8.00 7.92 -8.46
C PHE A 131 8.05 6.44 -8.12
N VAL A 132 7.83 5.61 -9.14
CA VAL A 132 7.79 4.17 -9.01
C VAL A 132 8.74 3.61 -10.04
N ASN A 133 9.77 2.90 -9.58
CA ASN A 133 10.72 2.23 -10.45
C ASN A 133 10.24 0.80 -10.71
N ALA A 134 9.72 0.53 -11.91
CA ALA A 134 9.21 -0.79 -12.27
C ALA A 134 10.29 -1.88 -12.21
N SER A 135 11.57 -1.53 -12.37
CA SER A 135 12.68 -2.47 -12.29
C SER A 135 12.97 -2.98 -10.87
N ASP A 136 12.47 -2.29 -9.83
CA ASP A 136 12.65 -2.70 -8.43
C ASP A 136 11.55 -3.67 -7.95
N TYR A 137 10.59 -4.01 -8.82
CA TYR A 137 9.48 -4.89 -8.47
C TYR A 137 9.91 -6.34 -8.43
N LEU A 138 9.39 -7.09 -7.46
CA LEU A 138 9.57 -8.52 -7.40
C LEU A 138 8.80 -9.19 -8.55
N PRO A 139 9.27 -10.31 -9.12
CA PRO A 139 8.52 -11.08 -10.12
C PRO A 139 7.13 -11.54 -9.65
N THR A 140 6.93 -11.62 -8.33
CA THR A 140 5.64 -11.93 -7.71
C THR A 140 4.66 -10.75 -7.71
N SER A 141 5.06 -9.56 -8.14
CA SER A 141 4.22 -8.37 -8.15
C SER A 141 3.28 -8.37 -9.35
N GLU A 142 1.97 -8.34 -9.11
CA GLU A 142 0.95 -8.45 -10.18
C GLU A 142 0.80 -7.18 -11.04
N ALA A 143 1.07 -6.01 -10.47
CA ALA A 143 0.88 -4.74 -11.16
C ALA A 143 1.85 -3.66 -10.67
N VAL A 144 2.28 -2.80 -11.60
CA VAL A 144 3.10 -1.61 -11.29
C VAL A 144 2.18 -0.43 -11.01
N GLY A 145 2.24 0.07 -9.78
CA GLY A 145 1.36 1.12 -9.31
C GLY A 145 1.58 1.42 -7.84
N VAL A 146 0.76 2.33 -7.32
CA VAL A 146 0.73 2.67 -5.90
C VAL A 146 -0.61 2.23 -5.33
N ARG A 147 -0.59 1.68 -4.12
CA ARG A 147 -1.78 1.40 -3.34
C ARG A 147 -1.94 2.47 -2.26
N LEU A 148 -3.12 3.06 -2.14
CA LEU A 148 -3.42 4.10 -1.15
C LEU A 148 -4.66 3.73 -0.34
N THR A 149 -4.63 4.05 0.94
CA THR A 149 -5.75 3.82 1.86
C THR A 149 -6.13 5.13 2.51
N ILE A 150 -7.44 5.38 2.61
CA ILE A 150 -8.00 6.53 3.30
C ILE A 150 -8.63 5.99 4.57
N HIS A 151 -8.12 6.42 5.72
CA HIS A 151 -8.56 5.97 7.03
C HIS A 151 -8.58 7.14 8.03
N ASP A 152 -9.24 6.93 9.17
CA ASP A 152 -9.20 7.90 10.27
C ASP A 152 -7.83 7.84 10.99
N LYS A 153 -7.42 8.92 11.66
CA LYS A 153 -6.13 8.98 12.39
C LYS A 153 -6.07 8.02 13.57
N ASP A 154 -7.23 7.65 14.10
CA ASP A 154 -7.33 6.70 15.20
C ASP A 154 -7.45 5.26 14.72
N GLU A 155 -7.59 5.02 13.41
CA GLU A 155 -7.72 3.69 12.81
C GLU A 155 -6.40 3.22 12.20
N PHE A 156 -6.10 1.93 12.32
CA PHE A 156 -4.95 1.33 11.67
C PHE A 156 -5.22 1.21 10.16
N PRO A 157 -4.28 1.59 9.27
CA PRO A 157 -4.48 1.45 7.83
C PRO A 157 -4.39 -0.01 7.39
N PHE A 158 -5.43 -0.50 6.70
CA PHE A 158 -5.44 -1.81 6.05
C PHE A 158 -5.37 -1.65 4.52
N PRO A 159 -4.16 -1.57 3.91
CA PRO A 159 -4.03 -1.46 2.47
C PRO A 159 -4.56 -2.68 1.73
N ASP A 160 -4.44 -3.89 2.27
CA ASP A 160 -4.99 -5.09 1.64
C ASP A 160 -6.51 -4.99 1.45
N THR A 161 -7.24 -4.60 2.51
CA THR A 161 -8.71 -4.56 2.50
C THR A 161 -9.31 -3.29 1.91
N PHE A 162 -8.77 -2.11 2.25
CA PHE A 162 -9.34 -0.79 1.88
C PHE A 162 -8.46 0.02 0.93
N GLY A 163 -7.47 -0.64 0.32
CA GLY A 163 -6.57 0.00 -0.62
C GLY A 163 -7.21 0.25 -1.99
N TYR A 164 -7.03 1.47 -2.50
CA TYR A 164 -7.30 1.84 -3.87
C TYR A 164 -6.00 1.78 -4.68
N SER A 165 -6.09 1.29 -5.91
CA SER A 165 -4.93 1.22 -6.80
C SER A 165 -4.86 2.45 -7.71
N ALA A 166 -3.69 3.05 -7.80
CA ALA A 166 -3.37 4.14 -8.71
C ALA A 166 -2.26 3.68 -9.67
N PRO A 167 -2.56 3.49 -10.97
CA PRO A 167 -1.56 3.06 -11.93
C PRO A 167 -0.52 4.16 -12.19
N THR A 168 0.66 3.76 -12.65
CA THR A 168 1.70 4.68 -13.12
C THR A 168 1.35 5.22 -14.52
N GLY A 169 1.99 6.33 -14.92
CA GLY A 169 1.84 6.93 -16.26
C GLY A 169 0.65 7.88 -16.44
N TYR A 170 -0.27 7.97 -15.47
CA TYR A 170 -1.44 8.85 -15.53
C TYR A 170 -1.67 9.59 -14.20
N ILE A 171 -2.43 10.69 -14.25
CA ILE A 171 -2.89 11.39 -13.05
C ILE A 171 -4.13 10.68 -12.51
N SER A 172 -4.00 10.05 -11.35
CA SER A 172 -5.14 9.46 -10.63
C SER A 172 -5.75 10.47 -9.67
N SER A 173 -7.07 10.68 -9.74
CA SER A 173 -7.80 11.62 -8.88
C SER A 173 -8.91 10.91 -8.11
N PHE A 174 -8.82 10.93 -6.78
CA PHE A 174 -9.77 10.27 -5.89
C PHE A 174 -10.61 11.31 -5.15
N GLY A 175 -11.90 11.38 -5.49
CA GLY A 175 -12.87 12.19 -4.74
C GLY A 175 -13.37 11.41 -3.52
N MET A 176 -13.33 12.02 -2.34
CA MET A 176 -13.78 11.40 -1.10
C MET A 176 -14.94 12.15 -0.48
N ARG A 177 -15.84 11.40 0.17
CA ARG A 177 -16.96 11.95 0.96
C ARG A 177 -16.98 11.27 2.32
N MET A 178 -16.83 12.05 3.38
CA MET A 178 -16.92 11.56 4.74
C MET A 178 -18.36 11.18 5.08
N LYS A 179 -18.56 9.98 5.63
CA LYS A 179 -19.83 9.53 6.21
C LYS A 179 -19.55 9.01 7.61
N LYS A 180 -20.18 9.61 8.61
CA LYS A 180 -20.09 9.16 10.01
C LYS A 180 -21.41 8.50 10.42
N MET A 181 -21.31 7.30 11.00
CA MET A 181 -22.44 6.59 11.59
C MET A 181 -22.19 6.44 13.09
N SER A 182 -23.17 6.80 13.91
CA SER A 182 -23.14 6.55 15.36
C SER A 182 -24.27 5.58 15.68
N ARG A 183 -23.96 4.50 16.40
CA ARG A 183 -24.94 3.52 16.90
C ARG A 183 -25.08 3.71 18.40
N LEU A 184 -26.29 3.52 18.91
CA LEU A 184 -26.52 3.54 20.35
C LEU A 184 -26.11 2.19 20.97
N PRO A 185 -25.49 2.19 22.16
CA PRO A 185 -25.19 0.96 22.89
C PRO A 185 -26.46 0.36 23.50
N ALA A 186 -26.30 -0.71 24.31
CA ALA A 186 -27.41 -1.38 24.96
C ALA A 186 -28.27 -0.37 25.76
N PRO A 187 -29.62 -0.48 25.72
CA PRO A 187 -30.42 -1.58 25.17
C PRO A 187 -30.77 -1.48 23.67
N TYR A 188 -30.27 -0.46 22.95
CA TYR A 188 -30.66 -0.19 21.56
C TYR A 188 -29.80 -0.93 20.52
N GLY A 189 -28.70 -1.54 20.94
CA GLY A 189 -27.84 -2.40 20.14
C GLY A 189 -26.64 -2.90 20.95
N ASP A 190 -25.88 -3.84 20.40
CA ASP A 190 -24.74 -4.47 21.09
C ASP A 190 -23.41 -3.75 20.82
N CYS A 191 -23.47 -2.44 20.55
CA CYS A 191 -22.28 -1.64 20.27
C CYS A 191 -21.45 -1.43 21.55
N ILE A 192 -20.17 -1.80 21.51
CA ILE A 192 -19.22 -1.58 22.59
C ILE A 192 -18.43 -0.31 22.27
N ALA A 193 -18.54 0.72 23.12
CA ALA A 193 -17.95 2.03 22.86
C ALA A 193 -16.40 2.00 22.82
N ASP A 194 -15.78 1.24 23.72
CA ASP A 194 -14.32 1.14 23.86
C ASP A 194 -13.84 -0.29 23.57
N GLY A 195 -14.30 -0.90 22.47
CA GLY A 195 -14.15 -2.33 22.13
C GLY A 195 -12.74 -2.95 22.08
N ALA A 196 -11.71 -2.26 22.56
CA ALA A 196 -10.37 -2.82 22.78
C ALA A 196 -10.37 -3.75 24.00
N THR A 197 -10.66 -5.03 23.78
CA THR A 197 -10.35 -6.09 24.75
C THR A 197 -8.83 -6.16 24.97
N SER A 198 -8.38 -6.79 26.06
CA SER A 198 -6.95 -7.00 26.34
C SER A 198 -6.18 -7.74 25.23
N SER A 199 -6.89 -8.42 24.33
CA SER A 199 -6.37 -9.14 23.17
C SER A 199 -6.20 -8.30 21.90
N TYR A 200 -6.52 -7.00 21.91
CA TYR A 200 -6.40 -6.16 20.71
C TYR A 200 -4.92 -5.92 20.33
N ILE A 201 -4.54 -6.37 19.14
CA ILE A 201 -3.13 -6.40 18.71
C ILE A 201 -2.62 -5.05 18.17
N TYR A 202 -3.52 -4.17 17.69
CA TYR A 202 -3.17 -2.86 17.14
C TYR A 202 -3.12 -1.79 18.23
N LYS A 203 -2.10 -1.87 19.08
CA LYS A 203 -1.93 -0.95 20.21
C LYS A 203 -1.89 0.51 19.77
N GLY A 204 -2.62 1.36 20.49
CA GLY A 204 -2.69 2.80 20.22
C GLY A 204 -3.69 3.20 19.14
N TYR A 205 -4.35 2.25 18.48
CA TYR A 205 -5.46 2.50 17.57
C TYR A 205 -6.80 2.18 18.23
N ALA A 206 -7.86 2.86 17.79
CA ALA A 206 -9.22 2.60 18.21
C ALA A 206 -9.69 1.25 17.67
N TYR A 207 -10.53 0.58 18.45
CA TYR A 207 -11.16 -0.65 18.01
C TYR A 207 -12.03 -0.39 16.78
N SER A 208 -11.93 -1.29 15.81
CA SER A 208 -12.72 -1.28 14.60
C SER A 208 -13.10 -2.73 14.26
N THR A 209 -14.29 -2.92 13.68
CA THR A 209 -14.83 -4.25 13.32
C THR A 209 -14.12 -4.88 12.14
N GLU A 210 -13.32 -4.10 11.44
CA GLU A 210 -12.51 -4.47 10.29
C GLU A 210 -11.23 -5.21 10.70
N VAL A 211 -11.01 -5.37 12.01
CA VAL A 211 -9.79 -5.90 12.65
C VAL A 211 -9.98 -7.33 13.19
N ILE A 212 -11.01 -8.05 12.70
CA ILE A 212 -11.37 -9.39 13.16
C ILE A 212 -10.64 -10.46 12.36
#